data_AF-A0A1L7BH75-F1
#
_entry.id   AF-A0A1L7BH75-F1
#
_cell.length_a   1.000
_cell.length_b   1.000
_cell.length_c   1.000
_cell.angle_alpha   90.00
_cell.angle_beta   90.00
_cell.angle_gamma   90.00
#
_symmetry.space_group_name_H-M   'P 1'
#
loop_
_entity.id
_entity.type
_entity.pdbx_description
1 polymer ?
#
loop_
_entity_poly.entity_id
_entity_poly.type
_entity_poly.pdbx_seq_one_letter_code
_entity_poly.pdbx_strand_id
1 'polypeptide(L)'
;MFPLTLKSEIIPVNIENFELSNYVWNNLLKFLNNASLTIPSTPVIVYQTNNLEEFYQLTNKPYHVGGVYKDFIIILQPINILKKKGVYDRVLLHELLHWILYGLNEKYQEGLIYWWMGEYDKKEVDYFLSDFNGDLPSFILNHWH
;
A
#
# COMPACT_ATOMS: atom_id res chain seq x y z
N MET A 1 -10.15 -18.39 20.21
CA MET A 1 -11.03 -19.00 19.18
C MET A 1 -12.35 -18.26 19.25
N PHE A 2 -12.57 -17.31 18.33
CA PHE A 2 -13.85 -16.59 18.20
C PHE A 2 -14.34 -16.73 16.75
N PRO A 3 -15.65 -16.90 16.54
CA PRO A 3 -16.19 -17.39 15.28
C PRO A 3 -16.38 -16.28 14.25
N LEU A 4 -16.17 -16.65 12.98
CA LEU A 4 -16.49 -15.88 11.78
C LEU A 4 -18.01 -15.74 11.60
N THR A 5 -18.49 -14.51 11.54
CA THR A 5 -19.71 -14.15 10.80
C THR A 5 -19.45 -12.84 10.04
N LEU A 6 -18.98 -12.99 8.80
CA LEU A 6 -18.85 -11.88 7.84
C LEU A 6 -20.24 -11.43 7.39
N LYS A 7 -20.68 -10.26 7.88
CA LYS A 7 -21.50 -9.36 7.06
C LYS A 7 -20.53 -8.46 6.30
N SER A 8 -20.62 -8.52 4.99
CA SER A 8 -19.94 -7.61 4.06
C SER A 8 -20.53 -6.20 4.22
N GLU A 9 -20.07 -5.46 5.21
CA GLU A 9 -20.21 -4.01 5.24
C GLU A 9 -18.91 -3.42 4.69
N ILE A 10 -19.02 -2.85 3.50
CA ILE A 10 -17.98 -2.07 2.85
C ILE A 10 -17.68 -0.90 3.80
N ILE A 11 -16.53 -0.96 4.49
CA ILE A 11 -16.09 0.11 5.37
C ILE A 11 -15.74 1.32 4.50
N PRO A 12 -16.25 2.53 4.82
CA PRO A 12 -16.00 3.71 4.03
C PRO A 12 -14.51 4.07 4.09
N VAL A 13 -13.83 3.98 2.94
CA VAL A 13 -12.76 4.93 2.68
C VAL A 13 -13.42 6.31 2.81
N ASN A 14 -12.83 7.24 3.56
CA ASN A 14 -13.33 8.61 3.55
C ASN A 14 -12.92 9.24 2.21
N ILE A 15 -13.69 8.93 1.16
CA ILE A 15 -13.43 9.28 -0.25
C ILE A 15 -14.06 10.62 -0.65
N GLU A 16 -14.52 11.45 0.29
CA GLU A 16 -15.20 12.72 -0.06
C GLU A 16 -14.37 13.62 -1.00
N ASN A 17 -13.04 13.41 -1.08
CA ASN A 17 -12.16 14.11 -2.03
C ASN A 17 -11.17 13.23 -2.82
N PHE A 18 -11.32 11.90 -2.81
CA PHE A 18 -10.37 10.99 -3.49
C PHE A 18 -11.09 10.09 -4.50
N GLU A 19 -10.78 10.23 -5.79
CA GLU A 19 -11.20 9.25 -6.78
C GLU A 19 -10.18 8.11 -6.80
N LEU A 20 -10.57 6.95 -6.25
CA LEU A 20 -9.84 5.70 -6.48
C LEU A 20 -10.15 5.25 -7.90
N SER A 21 -9.14 5.16 -8.76
CA SER A 21 -9.35 4.67 -10.12
C SER A 21 -9.70 3.17 -10.09
N ASN A 22 -10.44 2.71 -11.11
CA ASN A 22 -10.70 1.29 -11.31
C ASN A 22 -9.41 0.47 -11.37
N TYR A 23 -8.33 1.06 -11.88
CA TYR A 23 -7.02 0.41 -11.90
C TYR A 23 -6.51 0.12 -10.49
N VAL A 24 -6.53 1.11 -9.58
CA VAL A 24 -6.07 0.94 -8.20
C VAL A 24 -6.94 -0.10 -7.49
N TRP A 25 -8.27 0.03 -7.59
CA TRP A 25 -9.20 -0.85 -6.91
C TRP A 25 -9.07 -2.32 -7.37
N ASN A 26 -9.03 -2.56 -8.68
CA ASN A 26 -8.92 -3.91 -9.22
C ASN A 26 -7.59 -4.58 -8.83
N ASN A 27 -6.50 -3.83 -8.81
CA ASN A 27 -5.20 -4.35 -8.39
C ASN A 27 -5.17 -4.63 -6.89
N LEU A 28 -5.73 -3.76 -6.06
CA LEU A 28 -5.85 -4.01 -4.62
C LEU A 28 -6.63 -5.30 -4.33
N LEU A 29 -7.77 -5.50 -4.98
CA LEU A 29 -8.56 -6.73 -4.86
C LEU A 29 -7.80 -7.97 -5.35
N LYS A 30 -7.05 -7.84 -6.46
CA LYS A 30 -6.20 -8.92 -6.96
C LYS A 30 -5.10 -9.28 -5.96
N PHE A 31 -4.47 -8.29 -5.33
CA PHE A 31 -3.47 -8.52 -4.29
C PHE A 31 -4.08 -9.28 -3.12
N LEU A 32 -5.19 -8.79 -2.57
CA LEU A 32 -5.90 -9.42 -1.45
C LEU A 32 -6.23 -10.89 -1.74
N ASN A 33 -6.76 -11.17 -2.93
CA ASN A 33 -7.06 -12.54 -3.35
C ASN A 33 -5.79 -13.41 -3.44
N ASN A 34 -4.73 -12.91 -4.07
CA ASN A 34 -3.47 -13.65 -4.21
C ASN A 34 -2.79 -13.91 -2.85
N ALA A 35 -2.90 -12.95 -1.92
CA ALA A 35 -2.32 -13.00 -0.59
C ALA A 35 -3.20 -13.75 0.43
N SER A 36 -4.43 -14.14 0.05
CA SER A 36 -5.45 -14.66 0.97
C SER A 36 -5.72 -13.73 2.16
N LEU A 37 -5.71 -12.42 1.90
CA LEU A 37 -5.96 -11.37 2.88
C LEU A 37 -7.33 -10.72 2.67
N THR A 38 -7.81 -10.06 3.70
CA THR A 38 -8.98 -9.16 3.64
C THR A 38 -8.55 -7.73 3.93
N ILE A 39 -9.39 -6.76 3.55
CA ILE A 39 -9.18 -5.35 3.92
C ILE A 39 -9.07 -5.24 5.46
N PRO A 40 -8.07 -4.51 6.00
CA PRO A 40 -7.97 -4.25 7.43
C PRO A 40 -9.23 -3.59 7.99
N SER A 41 -9.62 -3.99 9.20
CA SER A 41 -10.76 -3.36 9.90
C SER A 41 -10.48 -1.90 10.29
N THR A 42 -9.23 -1.59 10.60
CA THR A 42 -8.78 -0.22 10.84
C THR A 42 -8.65 0.54 9.52
N PRO A 43 -9.43 1.62 9.31
CA PRO A 43 -9.36 2.38 8.08
C PRO A 43 -8.02 3.13 7.95
N VAL A 44 -7.65 3.46 6.72
CA VAL A 44 -6.53 4.35 6.40
C VAL A 44 -7.03 5.72 5.99
N ILE A 45 -6.36 6.77 6.45
CA ILE A 45 -6.63 8.15 6.05
C ILE A 45 -5.70 8.50 4.89
N VAL A 46 -6.24 8.96 3.77
CA VAL A 46 -5.42 9.45 2.65
C VAL A 46 -5.43 10.97 2.66
N TYR A 47 -4.24 11.56 2.77
CA TYR A 47 -4.03 12.99 2.85
C TYR A 47 -3.16 13.46 1.67
N GLN A 48 -3.69 14.41 0.90
CA GLN A 48 -2.95 15.08 -0.16
C GLN A 48 -2.35 16.38 0.39
N THR A 49 -1.04 16.57 0.16
CA THR A 49 -0.37 17.86 0.42
C THR A 49 -0.67 18.90 -0.66
N ASN A 50 -0.64 20.17 -0.26
CA ASN A 50 -0.87 21.33 -1.12
C ASN A 50 0.32 21.61 -2.04
N ASN A 51 1.54 21.36 -1.56
CA ASN A 51 2.78 21.58 -2.29
C ASN A 51 3.89 20.60 -1.84
N LEU A 52 5.01 20.61 -2.57
CA LEU A 52 6.15 19.71 -2.28
C LEU A 52 6.86 20.06 -0.95
N GLU A 53 6.84 21.32 -0.54
CA GLU A 53 7.46 21.74 0.72
C GLU A 53 6.73 21.17 1.93
N GLU A 54 5.40 21.25 1.94
CA GLU A 54 4.55 20.61 2.95
C GLU A 54 4.77 19.09 2.99
N PHE A 55 4.88 18.44 1.82
CA PHE A 55 5.21 17.01 1.75
C PHE A 55 6.55 16.69 2.44
N TYR A 56 7.59 17.46 2.17
CA TYR A 56 8.89 17.28 2.82
C TYR A 56 8.82 17.53 4.33
N GLN A 57 8.12 18.58 4.76
CA GLN A 57 7.96 18.89 6.19
C GLN A 57 7.24 17.77 6.95
N LEU A 58 6.22 17.16 6.37
CA LEU A 58 5.44 16.10 7.01
C LEU A 58 6.13 14.73 6.97
N THR A 59 6.84 14.41 5.89
CA THR A 59 7.36 13.05 5.65
C THR A 59 8.88 12.93 5.83
N ASN A 60 9.60 14.05 5.79
CA ASN A 60 11.06 14.11 5.67
C ASN A 60 11.60 13.28 4.48
N LYS A 61 10.79 13.09 3.42
CA LYS A 61 11.19 12.34 2.22
C LYS A 61 11.53 13.27 1.05
N PRO A 62 12.50 12.88 0.21
CA PRO A 62 12.87 13.63 -0.98
C PRO A 62 11.77 13.62 -2.05
N TYR A 63 11.78 14.60 -2.96
CA TYR A 63 10.73 14.80 -3.97
C TYR A 63 10.60 13.72 -5.06
N HIS A 64 11.49 12.73 -5.09
CA HIS A 64 11.32 11.55 -5.93
C HIS A 64 10.40 10.49 -5.31
N VAL A 65 10.11 10.58 -4.01
CA VAL A 65 9.14 9.72 -3.30
C VAL A 65 7.74 10.31 -3.47
N GLY A 66 6.81 9.55 -4.05
CA GLY A 66 5.47 10.04 -4.38
C GLY A 66 4.46 10.03 -3.22
N GLY A 67 4.67 9.17 -2.23
CA GLY A 67 3.78 8.94 -1.11
C GLY A 67 4.51 8.31 0.07
N VAL A 68 3.88 8.32 1.24
CA VAL A 68 4.34 7.61 2.44
C VAL A 68 3.14 7.13 3.22
N TYR A 69 3.08 5.83 3.49
CA TYR A 69 2.27 5.24 4.54
C TYR A 69 2.99 5.30 5.88
N LYS A 70 2.29 5.77 6.92
CA LYS A 70 2.73 5.71 8.33
C LYS A 70 1.53 5.76 9.26
N ASP A 71 1.46 4.85 10.22
CA ASP A 71 0.47 4.86 11.31
C ASP A 71 -0.99 5.03 10.81
N PHE A 72 -1.40 4.25 9.80
CA PHE A 72 -2.72 4.35 9.17
C PHE A 72 -3.04 5.69 8.48
N ILE A 73 -1.99 6.44 8.11
CA ILE A 73 -2.09 7.65 7.30
C ILE A 73 -1.21 7.49 6.06
N ILE A 74 -1.79 7.73 4.88
CA ILE A 74 -1.07 7.85 3.61
C ILE A 74 -0.95 9.33 3.29
N ILE A 75 0.28 9.84 3.25
CA ILE A 75 0.59 11.22 2.87
C ILE A 75 1.12 11.22 1.44
N LEU A 76 0.43 11.90 0.53
CA LEU A 76 0.81 11.99 -0.89
C LEU A 76 1.38 13.37 -1.23
N GLN A 77 2.32 13.38 -2.19
CA GLN A 77 2.63 14.61 -2.94
C GLN A 77 1.36 15.19 -3.59
N PRO A 78 1.37 16.46 -4.03
CA PRO A 78 0.23 17.05 -4.73
C PRO A 78 -0.21 16.17 -5.91
N ILE A 79 -1.49 15.76 -5.93
CA ILE A 79 -2.00 14.79 -6.91
C ILE A 79 -1.81 15.29 -8.34
N ASN A 80 -1.94 16.58 -8.59
CA ASN A 80 -1.69 17.17 -9.90
C ASN A 80 -0.24 16.95 -10.39
N ILE A 81 0.75 16.95 -9.50
CA ILE A 81 2.14 16.63 -9.81
C ILE A 81 2.28 15.14 -10.13
N LEU A 82 1.68 14.26 -9.31
CA LEU A 82 1.70 12.81 -9.53
C LEU A 82 1.01 12.41 -10.85
N LYS A 83 -0.13 13.02 -11.17
CA LYS A 83 -0.88 12.82 -12.42
C LYS A 83 -0.08 13.32 -13.63
N LYS A 84 0.57 14.49 -13.55
CA LYS A 84 1.45 14.99 -14.63
C LYS A 84 2.64 14.06 -14.90
N LYS A 85 3.16 13.40 -13.87
CA LYS A 85 4.22 12.39 -13.98
C LYS A 85 3.71 11.02 -14.46
N GLY A 86 2.38 10.81 -14.51
CA GLY A 86 1.78 9.53 -14.86
C GLY A 86 1.95 8.43 -13.79
N VAL A 87 2.23 8.79 -12.53
CA VAL A 87 2.55 7.83 -11.46
C VAL A 87 1.53 7.80 -10.32
N TYR A 88 0.49 8.64 -10.36
CA TYR A 88 -0.49 8.77 -9.27
C TYR A 88 -1.08 7.43 -8.82
N ASP A 89 -1.70 6.68 -9.75
CA ASP A 89 -2.33 5.41 -9.43
C ASP A 89 -1.34 4.38 -8.88
N ARG A 90 -0.12 4.35 -9.45
CA ARG A 90 0.94 3.43 -9.02
C ARG A 90 1.40 3.74 -7.59
N VAL A 91 1.63 5.02 -7.29
CA VAL A 91 2.01 5.47 -5.95
C VAL A 91 0.89 5.17 -4.95
N LEU A 92 -0.35 5.52 -5.27
CA LEU A 92 -1.48 5.27 -4.36
C LEU A 92 -1.64 3.78 -4.07
N LEU A 93 -1.53 2.91 -5.08
CA LEU A 93 -1.58 1.47 -4.90
C LEU A 93 -0.45 0.96 -3.99
N HIS A 94 0.78 1.45 -4.19
CA HIS A 94 1.93 1.09 -3.36
C HIS A 94 1.68 1.41 -1.87
N GLU A 95 1.22 2.62 -1.56
CA GLU A 95 0.94 3.01 -0.18
C GLU A 95 -0.27 2.27 0.42
N LEU A 96 -1.29 1.97 -0.40
CA LEU A 96 -2.41 1.13 0.04
C LEU A 96 -1.96 -0.29 0.36
N LEU A 97 -0.98 -0.84 -0.36
CA LEU A 97 -0.44 -2.17 -0.06
C LEU A 97 0.35 -2.18 1.25
N HIS A 98 1.06 -1.10 1.60
CA HIS A 98 1.62 -0.95 2.94
C HIS A 98 0.54 -0.99 4.02
N TRP A 99 -0.59 -0.33 3.80
CA TRP A 99 -1.74 -0.42 4.71
C TRP A 99 -2.31 -1.84 4.79
N ILE A 100 -2.49 -2.55 3.67
CA ILE A 100 -2.95 -3.95 3.68
C ILE A 100 -1.96 -4.84 4.45
N LEU A 101 -0.67 -4.59 4.31
CA LEU A 101 0.44 -5.35 4.90
C LEU A 101 0.93 -4.78 6.23
N TYR A 102 0.12 -3.98 6.93
CA TYR A 102 0.56 -3.26 8.13
C TYR A 102 1.18 -4.15 9.22
N GLY A 103 0.76 -5.42 9.32
CA GLY A 103 1.30 -6.39 10.29
C GLY A 103 2.42 -7.27 9.73
N LEU A 104 2.76 -7.17 8.45
CA LEU A 104 3.92 -7.86 7.89
C LEU A 104 5.20 -7.20 8.43
N ASN A 105 6.21 -8.01 8.78
CA ASN A 105 7.51 -7.50 9.18
C ASN A 105 8.07 -6.48 8.17
N GLU A 106 8.34 -5.27 8.64
CA GLU A 106 8.68 -4.09 7.81
C GLU A 106 9.81 -4.36 6.81
N LYS A 107 10.79 -5.19 7.19
CA LYS A 107 11.93 -5.53 6.32
C LYS A 107 11.54 -6.23 5.01
N TYR A 108 10.34 -6.82 4.94
CA TYR A 108 9.84 -7.49 3.75
C TYR A 108 8.78 -6.69 2.99
N GLN A 109 8.20 -5.64 3.58
CA GLN A 109 7.06 -4.94 2.99
C GLN A 109 7.40 -4.35 1.62
N GLU A 110 8.43 -3.50 1.54
CA GLU A 110 8.87 -2.86 0.29
C GLU A 110 9.17 -3.89 -0.81
N GLY A 111 9.95 -4.93 -0.48
CA GLY A 111 10.35 -5.96 -1.43
C GLY A 111 9.17 -6.77 -1.98
N LEU A 112 8.24 -7.16 -1.12
CA LEU A 112 7.03 -7.87 -1.52
C LEU A 112 6.15 -6.98 -2.41
N ILE A 113 5.95 -5.71 -2.03
CA ILE A 113 5.13 -4.76 -2.79
C ILE A 113 5.72 -4.54 -4.18
N TYR A 114 7.02 -4.23 -4.29
CA TYR A 114 7.68 -4.06 -5.58
C TYR A 114 7.62 -5.32 -6.44
N TRP A 115 7.89 -6.50 -5.86
CA TRP A 115 7.79 -7.77 -6.55
C TRP A 115 6.39 -7.98 -7.13
N TRP A 116 5.35 -7.77 -6.33
CA TRP A 116 3.97 -7.97 -6.76
C TRP A 116 3.54 -6.95 -7.83
N MET A 117 4.03 -5.72 -7.74
CA MET A 117 3.81 -4.67 -8.73
C MET A 117 4.66 -4.85 -10.01
N GLY A 118 5.57 -5.83 -10.05
CA GLY A 118 6.43 -6.13 -11.19
C GLY A 118 7.68 -5.23 -11.32
N GLU A 119 8.06 -4.52 -10.26
CA GLU A 119 9.28 -3.69 -10.17
C GLU A 119 10.49 -4.52 -9.69
N TYR A 120 10.86 -5.54 -10.46
CA TYR A 120 11.89 -6.52 -10.08
C TYR A 120 13.33 -5.96 -10.02
N ASP A 121 13.56 -4.74 -10.52
CA ASP A 121 14.86 -4.07 -10.50
C ASP A 121 15.21 -3.42 -9.14
N LYS A 122 14.26 -3.43 -8.19
CA LYS A 122 14.43 -2.88 -6.85
C LYS A 122 15.23 -3.82 -5.96
N LYS A 123 16.21 -3.29 -5.22
CA LYS A 123 17.11 -4.09 -4.37
C LYS A 123 16.36 -4.77 -3.21
N GLU A 124 15.27 -4.17 -2.78
CA GLU A 124 14.36 -4.69 -1.76
C GLU A 124 13.72 -6.01 -2.21
N VAL A 125 13.53 -6.20 -3.52
CA VAL A 125 13.01 -7.45 -4.09
C VAL A 125 13.99 -8.59 -3.86
N ASP A 126 15.30 -8.36 -4.04
CA ASP A 126 16.32 -9.40 -3.80
C ASP A 126 16.29 -9.90 -2.35
N TYR A 127 16.10 -8.96 -1.40
CA TYR A 127 15.98 -9.30 0.01
C TYR A 127 14.71 -10.12 0.30
N PHE A 128 13.56 -9.69 -0.22
CA PHE A 128 12.31 -10.45 -0.12
C PHE A 128 12.45 -11.86 -0.72
N LEU A 129 13.01 -11.96 -1.93
CA LEU A 129 13.17 -13.23 -2.64
C LEU A 129 14.16 -14.19 -1.98
N SER A 130 15.05 -13.70 -1.12
CA SER A 130 15.96 -14.56 -0.35
C SER A 130 15.24 -15.45 0.67
N ASP A 131 14.01 -15.10 1.07
CA ASP A 131 13.20 -15.81 2.06
C ASP A 131 11.82 -16.23 1.49
N PHE A 132 11.48 -15.78 0.28
CA PHE A 132 10.23 -16.12 -0.38
C PHE A 132 10.33 -17.46 -1.13
N ASN A 133 9.47 -18.40 -0.76
CA ASN A 133 9.44 -19.77 -1.30
C ASN A 133 8.45 -19.98 -2.46
N GLY A 134 7.80 -18.91 -2.95
CA GLY A 134 6.78 -18.98 -3.99
C GLY A 134 5.33 -19.06 -3.50
N ASP A 135 5.10 -19.24 -2.19
CA ASP A 135 3.77 -19.27 -1.57
C ASP A 135 3.52 -17.97 -0.79
N LEU A 136 2.82 -17.02 -1.43
CA LEU A 136 2.56 -15.69 -0.87
C LEU A 136 1.74 -15.71 0.43
N PRO A 137 0.59 -16.42 0.50
CA PRO A 137 -0.14 -16.56 1.77
C PRO A 137 0.71 -17.12 2.91
N SER A 138 1.44 -18.22 2.67
CA SER A 138 2.27 -18.84 3.71
C SER A 138 3.41 -17.91 4.15
N PHE A 139 4.06 -17.21 3.22
CA PHE A 139 5.07 -16.22 3.53
C PHE A 139 4.51 -15.12 4.43
N ILE A 140 3.40 -14.49 4.03
CA ILE A 140 2.78 -13.41 4.80
C ILE A 140 2.43 -13.88 6.22
N LEU A 141 1.80 -15.06 6.35
CA LEU A 141 1.40 -15.62 7.64
C LEU A 141 2.60 -15.85 8.57
N ASN A 142 3.71 -16.37 8.04
CA ASN A 142 4.91 -16.68 8.82
C ASN A 142 5.67 -15.43 9.29
N HIS A 143 5.45 -14.29 8.62
CA HIS A 143 6.13 -13.03 8.90
C HIS A 143 5.19 -11.93 9.42
N TRP A 144 3.97 -12.29 9.81
CA TRP A 144 2.99 -11.39 10.41
C TRP A 144 3.21 -11.27 11.93
N HIS A 145 3.21 -10.04 12.45
CA HIS A 145 3.46 -9.72 13.88
C HIS A 145 2.34 -8.85 14.46
#